data_AF-A0A8H3AXM6-F1
#
_entry.id   AF-A0A8H3AXM6-F1
#
_cell.length_a   1.000
_cell.length_b   1.000
_cell.length_c   1.000
_cell.angle_alpha   90.00
_cell.angle_beta   90.00
_cell.angle_gamma   90.00
#
_symmetry.space_group_name_H-M   'P 1'
#
loop_
_entity.id
_entity.type
_entity.pdbx_description
1 polymer ?
#
loop_
_entity_poly.entity_id
_entity_poly.type
_entity_poly.pdbx_seq_one_letter_code
_entity_poly.pdbx_strand_id
1 'polypeptide(L)'
;MPVFKMIPTEDIVSKREQLCEEYFFAHMRNIWAIGRDPQHYKDPEVFNPDRYLDPNVTRPPVFGWGRRKCPGIYFAEISVFINIASLLATFIFSKKRDSHNQEITPEIEVQRNSIMLELKPFSFELKPRSEAHYQLILGVVND
;
A
#
# COMPACT_ATOMS: atom_id res chain seq x y z
N MET A 1 11.03 4.23 7.06
CA MET A 1 10.28 2.96 7.08
C MET A 1 9.15 3.14 8.06
N PRO A 2 7.89 2.83 7.72
CA PRO A 2 6.78 2.96 8.66
C PRO A 2 6.94 1.95 9.80
N VAL A 3 7.03 2.41 11.05
CA VAL A 3 7.30 1.51 12.17
C VAL A 3 6.41 1.75 13.39
N PHE A 4 5.84 0.65 13.91
CA PHE A 4 5.04 0.66 15.12
C PHE A 4 5.89 0.30 16.33
N LYS A 5 5.82 1.11 17.38
CA LYS A 5 6.55 0.90 18.64
C LYS A 5 5.80 -0.07 19.55
N MET A 6 6.52 -1.07 20.05
CA MET A 6 6.09 -1.95 21.14
C MET A 6 7.18 -1.92 22.21
N ILE A 7 6.75 -1.82 23.47
CA ILE A 7 7.64 -1.80 24.64
C ILE A 7 7.30 -3.07 25.43
N PRO A 8 8.26 -3.99 25.62
CA PRO A 8 8.04 -5.17 26.44
C PRO A 8 7.87 -4.77 27.92
N THR A 9 7.01 -5.50 28.64
CA THR A 9 6.78 -5.31 30.08
C THR A 9 7.52 -6.33 30.95
N GLU A 10 8.20 -7.28 30.29
CA GLU A 10 8.98 -8.38 30.87
C GLU A 10 9.99 -8.84 29.81
N ASP A 11 11.03 -9.56 30.22
CA ASP A 11 12.02 -10.15 29.30
C ASP A 11 11.34 -11.10 28.30
N ILE A 12 11.59 -10.87 27.01
CA ILE A 12 11.05 -11.69 25.92
C ILE A 12 12.19 -12.33 25.11
N VAL A 13 12.11 -13.64 24.91
CA VAL A 13 13.00 -14.38 24.00
C VAL A 13 12.30 -14.52 22.66
N SER A 14 12.75 -13.75 21.67
CA SER A 14 12.36 -13.91 20.26
C SER A 14 13.30 -14.94 19.61
N LYS A 15 12.85 -15.63 18.56
CA LYS A 15 13.50 -16.81 17.92
C LYS A 15 15.00 -16.65 17.54
N ARG A 16 15.63 -15.48 17.71
CA ARG A 16 17.08 -15.27 17.58
C ARG A 16 17.71 -14.24 18.55
N GLU A 17 16.98 -13.65 19.50
CA GLU A 17 17.52 -12.61 20.39
C GLU A 17 16.88 -12.68 21.79
N GLN A 18 17.75 -12.63 22.82
CA GLN A 18 17.36 -12.41 24.21
C GLN A 18 17.32 -10.89 24.43
N LEU A 19 16.13 -10.34 24.68
CA LEU A 19 15.94 -8.90 24.85
C LEU A 19 15.83 -8.61 26.36
N CYS A 20 16.88 -8.04 26.94
CA CYS A 20 16.91 -7.64 28.36
C CYS A 20 16.08 -6.37 28.62
N GLU A 21 15.39 -6.32 29.77
CA GLU A 21 14.52 -5.24 30.27
C GLU A 21 15.05 -3.79 30.10
N GLU A 22 16.36 -3.56 30.09
CA GLU A 22 16.95 -2.21 30.05
C GLU A 22 17.18 -1.65 28.65
N TYR A 23 17.08 -2.47 27.60
CA TYR A 23 17.25 -1.98 26.24
C TYR A 23 15.90 -1.55 25.67
N PHE A 24 15.76 -0.24 25.45
CA PHE A 24 14.65 0.41 24.73
C PHE A 24 14.64 0.02 23.23
N PHE A 25 14.71 -1.26 22.93
CA PHE A 25 14.51 -1.80 21.60
C PHE A 25 13.01 -1.77 21.33
N ALA A 26 12.58 -0.71 20.64
CA ALA A 26 11.28 -0.71 20.01
C ALA A 26 11.19 -1.99 19.17
N HIS A 27 10.31 -2.94 19.54
CA HIS A 27 10.09 -4.14 18.74
C HIS A 27 9.33 -3.72 17.47
N MET A 28 10.14 -3.21 16.54
CA MET A 28 9.80 -2.50 15.33
C MET A 28 9.32 -3.53 14.32
N ARG A 29 8.00 -3.75 14.25
CA ARG A 29 7.40 -4.73 13.33
C ARG A 29 7.65 -4.29 11.89
N ASN A 30 8.62 -4.92 11.23
CA ASN A 30 8.96 -4.64 9.85
C ASN A 30 7.98 -5.36 8.91
N ILE A 31 6.78 -4.78 8.75
CA ILE A 31 5.72 -5.30 7.87
C ILE A 31 6.24 -5.41 6.42
N TRP A 32 7.12 -4.50 6.01
CA TRP A 32 7.72 -4.52 4.69
C TRP A 32 8.53 -5.79 4.43
N ALA A 33 9.39 -6.18 5.37
CA ALA A 33 10.18 -7.41 5.28
C ALA A 33 9.28 -8.65 5.32
N ILE A 34 8.25 -8.67 6.19
CA ILE A 34 7.30 -9.79 6.29
C ILE A 34 6.57 -10.01 4.96
N GLY A 35 6.08 -8.94 4.32
CA GLY A 35 5.40 -9.05 3.03
C GLY A 35 6.30 -9.39 1.84
N ARG A 36 7.62 -9.51 2.06
CA ARG A 36 8.63 -9.82 1.05
C ARG A 36 9.45 -11.07 1.36
N ASP A 37 9.05 -11.84 2.36
CA ASP A 37 9.76 -13.06 2.73
C ASP A 37 9.63 -14.11 1.61
N PRO A 38 10.74 -14.50 0.94
CA PRO A 38 10.70 -15.49 -0.13
C PRO A 38 10.31 -16.90 0.36
N GLN A 39 10.35 -17.16 1.67
CA GLN A 39 9.85 -18.41 2.24
C GLN A 39 8.32 -18.51 2.19
N HIS A 40 7.63 -17.35 2.17
CA HIS A 40 6.17 -17.26 2.21
C HIS A 40 5.58 -16.81 0.87
N TYR A 41 6.31 -15.98 0.12
CA TYR A 41 5.84 -15.40 -1.13
C TYR A 41 6.80 -15.71 -2.27
N LYS A 42 6.33 -16.44 -3.28
CA LYS A 42 7.09 -16.63 -4.52
C LYS A 42 7.31 -15.28 -5.21
N ASP A 43 8.53 -15.04 -5.69
CA ASP A 43 8.93 -13.80 -6.39
C ASP A 43 8.41 -12.53 -5.67
N PRO A 44 8.84 -12.27 -4.42
CA PRO A 44 8.22 -11.27 -3.54
C PRO A 44 8.34 -9.83 -4.04
N GLU A 45 9.33 -9.54 -4.89
CA GLU A 45 9.53 -8.21 -5.49
C GLU A 45 8.67 -7.98 -6.74
N VAL A 46 8.05 -9.03 -7.30
CA VAL A 46 7.18 -8.93 -8.47
C VAL A 46 5.75 -8.62 -8.02
N PHE A 47 5.22 -7.47 -8.47
CA PHE A 47 3.81 -7.17 -8.29
C PHE A 47 2.96 -8.13 -9.13
N ASN A 48 2.39 -9.14 -8.47
CA ASN A 48 1.52 -10.13 -9.06
C ASN A 48 0.29 -10.33 -8.16
N PRO A 49 -0.86 -9.69 -8.45
CA PRO A 49 -2.11 -9.88 -7.70
C PRO A 49 -2.63 -11.31 -7.73
N ASP A 50 -2.39 -12.05 -8.81
CA ASP A 50 -2.93 -13.41 -9.01
C ASP A 50 -2.35 -14.41 -8.02
N ARG A 51 -1.24 -14.09 -7.35
CA ARG A 51 -0.67 -14.93 -6.29
C ARG A 51 -1.66 -15.22 -5.16
N TYR A 52 -2.66 -14.36 -4.95
CA TYR A 52 -3.66 -14.52 -3.90
C TYR A 52 -4.92 -15.27 -4.35
N LEU A 53 -4.94 -15.78 -5.59
CA LEU A 53 -5.97 -16.73 -6.05
C LEU A 53 -5.75 -18.13 -5.44
N ASP A 54 -4.51 -18.46 -5.05
CA ASP A 54 -4.21 -19.66 -4.28
C ASP A 54 -4.63 -19.44 -2.81
N PRO A 55 -5.58 -20.22 -2.27
CA PRO A 55 -6.03 -20.07 -0.88
C PRO A 55 -4.92 -20.37 0.15
N ASN A 56 -3.84 -21.03 -0.24
CA ASN A 56 -2.70 -21.30 0.64
C ASN A 56 -1.81 -20.06 0.83
N VAL A 57 -1.92 -19.05 -0.04
CA VAL A 57 -1.13 -17.81 0.05
C VAL A 57 -1.86 -16.80 0.92
N THR A 58 -1.38 -16.65 2.17
CA THR A 58 -1.93 -15.66 3.10
C THR A 58 -1.54 -14.24 2.73
N ARG A 59 -2.43 -13.27 2.94
CA ARG A 59 -2.10 -11.85 2.76
C ARG A 59 -1.17 -11.36 3.87
N PRO A 60 -0.20 -10.47 3.56
CA PRO A 60 0.66 -9.90 4.59
C PRO A 60 -0.18 -9.09 5.60
N PRO A 61 0.16 -9.12 6.90
CA PRO A 61 -0.64 -8.50 7.94
C PRO A 61 -0.38 -6.98 8.03
N VAL A 62 -0.66 -6.25 6.96
CA VAL A 62 -0.38 -4.82 6.80
C VAL A 62 -1.16 -3.93 7.78
N PHE A 63 -2.31 -4.42 8.26
CA PHE A 63 -3.11 -3.80 9.30
C PHE A 63 -2.74 -4.23 10.73
N GLY A 64 -1.60 -4.90 10.89
CA GLY A 64 -1.14 -5.43 12.17
C GLY A 64 -1.88 -6.69 12.61
N TRP A 65 -1.51 -7.18 13.79
CA TRP A 65 -2.02 -8.41 14.40
C TRP A 65 -2.10 -8.28 15.93
N GLY A 66 -2.83 -9.20 16.55
CA GLY A 66 -3.08 -9.26 17.99
C GLY A 66 -4.09 -8.22 18.47
N ARG A 67 -4.03 -7.87 19.76
CA ARG A 67 -4.97 -6.94 20.42
C ARG A 67 -4.98 -5.51 19.85
N ARG A 68 -3.94 -5.13 19.08
CA ARG A 68 -3.83 -3.82 18.41
C ARG A 68 -3.91 -3.93 16.88
N LYS A 69 -4.59 -4.96 16.35
CA LYS A 69 -4.95 -5.03 14.93
C LYS A 69 -5.84 -3.83 14.59
N CYS A 70 -5.62 -3.21 13.43
CA CYS A 70 -6.38 -2.03 13.01
C CYS A 70 -7.89 -2.34 13.04
N PRO A 71 -8.70 -1.61 13.84
CA PRO A 71 -10.14 -1.81 13.85
C PRO A 71 -10.80 -1.33 12.55
N GLY A 72 -10.14 -0.42 11.81
CA GLY A 72 -10.62 0.13 10.55
C GLY A 72 -10.31 -0.69 9.30
N ILE A 73 -9.85 -1.95 9.43
CA ILE A 73 -9.45 -2.78 8.28
C ILE A 73 -10.54 -2.89 7.21
N TYR A 74 -11.77 -3.23 7.61
CA TYR A 74 -12.88 -3.41 6.66
C TYR A 74 -13.28 -2.10 5.98
N PHE A 75 -13.27 -1.00 6.73
CA PHE A 75 -13.53 0.33 6.16
C PHE A 75 -12.45 0.72 5.14
N ALA A 76 -11.17 0.49 5.46
CA ALA A 76 -10.06 0.79 4.56
C ALA A 76 -10.11 -0.07 3.28
N GLU A 77 -10.36 -1.37 3.40
CA GLU A 77 -10.45 -2.26 2.23
C GLU A 77 -11.62 -1.88 1.30
N ILE A 78 -12.81 -1.64 1.87
CA ILE A 78 -14.01 -1.28 1.10
C ILE A 78 -13.85 0.11 0.46
N SER A 79 -13.34 1.09 1.22
CA SER A 79 -13.15 2.45 0.70
C SER A 79 -12.15 2.47 -0.45
N VAL A 80 -11.00 1.79 -0.33
CA VAL A 80 -10.01 1.70 -1.42
C VAL A 80 -10.62 1.01 -2.64
N PHE A 81 -11.35 -0.08 -2.44
CA PHE A 81 -12.03 -0.79 -3.53
C PHE A 81 -13.01 0.12 -4.29
N ILE A 82 -13.91 0.80 -3.57
CA ILE A 82 -14.92 1.68 -4.17
C ILE A 82 -14.24 2.84 -4.91
N ASN A 83 -13.22 3.47 -4.32
CA ASN A 83 -12.50 4.56 -4.97
C ASN A 83 -11.85 4.11 -6.28
N ILE A 84 -11.11 2.99 -6.27
CA ILE A 84 -10.46 2.46 -7.48
C ILE A 84 -11.50 2.05 -8.51
N ALA A 85 -12.56 1.34 -8.12
CA ALA A 85 -13.62 0.92 -9.03
C ALA A 85 -14.32 2.12 -9.70
N SER A 86 -14.62 3.16 -8.92
CA SER A 86 -15.27 4.39 -9.41
C SER A 86 -14.36 5.15 -10.37
N LEU A 87 -13.07 5.26 -10.04
CA LEU A 87 -12.07 5.86 -10.91
C LEU A 87 -11.93 5.10 -12.24
N LEU A 88 -11.81 3.78 -12.19
CA LEU A 88 -11.68 2.94 -13.40
C LEU A 88 -12.97 2.88 -14.24
N ALA A 89 -14.13 3.00 -13.60
CA ALA A 89 -15.42 3.08 -14.29
C ALA A 89 -15.58 4.39 -15.07
N THR A 90 -15.00 5.49 -14.54
CA THR A 90 -15.21 6.84 -15.08
C THR A 90 -14.09 7.30 -15.99
N PHE A 91 -12.84 6.88 -15.73
CA PHE A 91 -11.65 7.40 -16.38
C PHE A 91 -10.79 6.32 -17.05
N ILE A 92 -9.97 6.77 -17.99
CA ILE A 92 -8.87 6.04 -18.61
C ILE A 92 -7.57 6.64 -18.06
N PHE A 93 -6.76 5.78 -17.44
CA PHE A 93 -5.43 6.12 -16.98
C PHE A 93 -4.43 5.80 -18.07
N SER A 94 -3.53 6.74 -18.36
CA SER A 94 -2.47 6.55 -19.34
C SER A 94 -1.19 7.27 -18.91
N LYS A 95 -0.05 6.86 -19.49
CA LYS A 95 1.21 7.54 -19.24
C LYS A 95 1.17 8.93 -19.87
N LYS A 96 1.77 9.91 -19.18
CA LYS A 96 1.97 11.23 -19.77
C LYS A 96 2.87 11.10 -21.00
N ARG A 97 2.62 11.92 -22.02
CA ARG A 97 3.46 12.00 -23.22
C ARG A 97 4.30 13.26 -23.19
N ASP A 98 5.53 13.17 -23.67
CA ASP A 98 6.44 14.31 -23.81
C ASP A 98 6.14 15.14 -25.09
N SER A 99 6.95 16.17 -25.35
CA SER A 99 6.82 16.99 -26.57
C SER A 99 7.04 16.21 -27.87
N HIS A 100 7.63 15.02 -27.81
CA HIS A 100 7.90 14.14 -28.94
C HIS A 100 6.92 12.96 -29.01
N ASN A 101 5.80 13.03 -28.26
CA ASN A 101 4.75 12.02 -28.21
C ASN A 101 5.22 10.65 -27.65
N GLN A 102 6.31 10.61 -26.89
CA GLN A 102 6.82 9.41 -26.24
C GLN A 102 6.24 9.26 -24.84
N GLU A 103 5.95 8.02 -24.43
CA GLU A 103 5.40 7.73 -23.11
C GLU A 103 6.44 7.88 -22.01
N ILE A 104 6.13 8.72 -21.02
CA ILE A 104 6.95 8.91 -19.83
C ILE A 104 6.51 7.87 -18.80
N THR A 105 7.39 6.91 -18.50
CA THR A 105 7.16 5.97 -17.39
C THR A 105 7.48 6.69 -16.08
N PRO A 106 6.52 6.80 -15.15
CA PRO A 106 6.76 7.49 -13.88
C PRO A 106 7.78 6.73 -13.04
N GLU A 107 8.77 7.43 -12.51
CA GLU A 107 9.71 6.89 -11.55
C GLU A 107 9.05 6.82 -10.16
N ILE A 108 9.01 5.62 -9.57
CA ILE A 108 8.42 5.41 -8.26
C ILE A 108 9.47 5.75 -7.21
N GLU A 109 9.47 7.00 -6.78
CA GLU A 109 10.31 7.46 -5.68
C GLU A 109 9.53 7.54 -4.37
N VAL A 110 10.04 6.89 -3.34
CA VAL A 110 9.47 6.96 -1.99
C VAL A 110 9.98 8.22 -1.29
N GLN A 111 9.05 9.09 -0.88
CA GLN A 111 9.33 10.13 0.08
C GLN A 111 9.56 9.49 1.45
N ARG A 112 10.78 9.62 1.96
CA ARG A 112 11.17 9.04 3.25
C ARG A 112 10.64 9.92 4.38
N ASN A 113 9.50 9.54 4.93
CA ASN A 113 9.11 9.94 6.29
C ASN A 113 9.26 8.72 7.24
N SER A 114 9.35 8.96 8.55
CA SER A 114 9.72 7.93 9.53
C SER A 114 8.57 6.98 9.90
N ILE A 115 7.32 7.25 9.47
CA ILE A 115 6.12 6.55 9.97
C ILE A 115 5.20 6.05 8.84
N MET A 116 5.26 6.64 7.65
CA MET A 116 4.41 6.32 6.51
C MET A 116 5.28 6.08 5.26
N LEU A 117 4.75 5.29 4.32
CA LEU A 117 5.31 5.22 2.98
C LEU A 117 4.52 6.22 2.12
N GLU A 118 5.18 7.27 1.67
CA GLU A 118 4.59 8.26 0.77
C GLU A 118 5.34 8.22 -0.55
N LEU A 119 4.64 8.36 -1.67
CA LEU A 119 5.25 8.46 -2.99
C LEU A 119 5.44 9.94 -3.31
N LYS A 120 6.58 10.28 -3.94
CA LYS A 120 6.72 11.61 -4.52
C LYS A 120 5.69 11.80 -5.65
N PRO A 121 5.21 13.04 -5.88
CA PRO A 121 4.33 13.33 -7.00
C PRO A 121 4.95 12.87 -8.33
N PHE A 122 4.16 12.15 -9.13
CA PHE A 122 4.54 11.72 -10.47
C PHE A 122 3.48 12.13 -11.49
N SER A 123 3.91 12.30 -12.74
CA SER A 123 3.01 12.72 -13.82
C SER A 123 2.30 11.52 -14.46
N PHE A 124 1.01 11.67 -14.74
CA PHE A 124 0.20 10.75 -15.53
C PHE A 124 -0.89 11.52 -16.26
N GLU A 125 -1.57 10.86 -17.20
CA GLU A 125 -2.73 11.41 -17.91
C GLU A 125 -4.01 10.67 -17.50
N LEU A 126 -5.05 11.45 -17.18
CA LEU A 126 -6.37 10.97 -16.79
C LEU A 126 -7.41 11.59 -17.73
N LYS A 127 -8.18 10.75 -18.43
CA LYS A 127 -9.21 11.18 -19.38
C LYS A 127 -10.55 10.52 -19.06
N PRO A 128 -11.69 11.23 -19.14
CA PRO A 128 -13.00 10.59 -19.05
C PRO A 128 -13.15 9.51 -20.12
N ARG A 129 -13.86 8.42 -19.82
CA ARG A 129 -14.08 7.30 -20.75
C ARG A 129 -14.96 7.66 -21.94
N SER A 130 -15.90 8.58 -21.75
CA SER A 130 -16.76 9.11 -22.82
C SER A 130 -17.30 10.48 -22.45
N GLU A 131 -17.89 11.15 -23.43
CA GLU A 131 -18.56 12.45 -23.23
C GLU A 131 -19.63 12.38 -22.13
N ALA A 132 -20.40 11.28 -22.06
CA ALA A 132 -21.39 11.10 -21.00
C ALA A 132 -20.76 11.11 -19.60
N HIS A 133 -19.60 10.46 -19.42
CA HIS A 133 -18.89 10.49 -18.13
C HIS A 133 -18.36 11.89 -17.81
N TYR A 134 -17.89 12.62 -18.82
CA TYR A 134 -17.44 14.00 -18.66
C TYR A 134 -18.58 14.92 -18.18
N GLN A 135 -19.75 14.81 -18.82
CA GLN A 135 -20.94 15.58 -18.41
C GLN A 135 -21.43 15.22 -17.00
N LEU A 136 -21.38 13.94 -16.62
CA LEU A 136 -21.70 13.51 -15.25
C LEU A 136 -20.78 14.17 -14.20
N ILE A 137 -19.48 14.24 -14.49
CA ILE A 137 -18.51 14.89 -13.59
C ILE A 137 -18.80 16.38 -13.48
N LEU A 138 -19.04 17.06 -14.61
CA LEU A 138 -19.35 18.49 -14.62
C LEU A 138 -20.64 18.82 -13.86
N GLY A 139 -21.65 17.95 -13.93
CA GLY A 139 -22.89 18.12 -13.18
C GLY A 139 -22.65 18.23 -11.66
N VAL A 140 -21.75 17.41 -11.11
CA VAL A 140 -21.43 17.42 -9.67
C VAL A 140 -20.59 18.63 -9.26
N VAL A 141 -19.74 19.16 -10.16
CA VAL A 141 -18.85 20.29 -9.85
C VAL A 141 -19.58 21.63 -9.88
N ASN A 142 -20.67 21.72 -10.65
CA ASN A 142 -21.43 22.96 -10.83
C ASN A 142 -22.63 23.12 -9.88
N ASP A 143 -22.87 22.13 -9.01
CA ASP A 143 -23.87 22.15 -7.93
C ASP A 143 -23.25 22.66 -6.61
#